data_AF-A0A1G1K2E6-F1
#
_entry.id   AF-A0A1G1K2E6-F1
#
_cell.length_a   1.000
_cell.length_b   1.000
_cell.length_c   1.000
_cell.angle_alpha   90.00
_cell.angle_beta   90.00
_cell.angle_gamma   90.00
#
_symmetry.space_group_name_H-M   'P 1'
#
loop_
_entity.id
_entity.type
_entity.pdbx_description
1 polymer ?
#
loop_
_entity_poly.entity_id
_entity_poly.type
_entity_poly.pdbx_seq_one_letter_code
_entity_poly.pdbx_strand_id
1 'polypeptide(L)'
;MEKQEGRYLYFDIPKQERESAISFLLSALLKSRTACRLPSNQSEFDEDVNIYLAHLLFASSLPDYQTAVERYLSTNVSDMAELVEKNEDRIVRYFIYKVNADHLMVRLGIFQDLDQSGRPFGKTQKQFASMAQNYYQQAATYNRQIYRRSTAVGTVLEKLANGFGRYQTVLHFARKEFFHFSNQFQDESFQKFCEDIKHYEKEEMLHSTIDQFLDIYAEWLETRNEATHAKLLARAKELERLNPTFSFNRLEGNK
;
A
#
# COMPACT_ATOMS: atom_id res chain seq x y z
N MET A 1 -12.28 -22.98 -6.10
CA MET A 1 -12.37 -21.80 -5.22
C MET A 1 -11.13 -20.97 -5.48
N GLU A 2 -11.31 -19.78 -6.06
CA GLU A 2 -10.21 -18.83 -6.31
C GLU A 2 -9.60 -18.42 -4.97
N LYS A 3 -8.28 -18.59 -4.82
CA LYS A 3 -7.51 -18.01 -3.72
C LYS A 3 -7.61 -16.49 -3.82
N GLN A 4 -8.27 -15.86 -2.87
CA GLN A 4 -8.12 -14.43 -2.66
C GLN A 4 -6.69 -14.21 -2.13
N GLU A 5 -5.78 -13.82 -3.03
CA GLU A 5 -4.51 -13.22 -2.65
C GLU A 5 -4.80 -12.03 -1.73
N GLY A 6 -4.22 -12.05 -0.53
CA GLY A 6 -4.39 -11.01 0.47
C GLY A 6 -3.98 -9.65 -0.11
N ARG A 7 -4.97 -8.85 -0.49
CA ARG A 7 -4.83 -7.43 -0.77
C ARG A 7 -4.50 -6.76 0.57
N TYR A 8 -3.26 -6.35 0.76
CA TYR A 8 -2.89 -5.50 1.88
C TYR A 8 -3.34 -4.06 1.56
N LEU A 9 -4.63 -3.77 1.79
CA LEU A 9 -5.17 -2.44 1.54
C LEU A 9 -4.46 -1.43 2.44
N TYR A 10 -4.34 -0.19 1.98
CA TYR A 10 -3.89 0.97 2.77
C TYR A 10 -4.54 1.08 4.16
N PHE A 11 -5.73 0.51 4.31
CA PHE A 11 -6.53 0.50 5.53
C PHE A 11 -6.22 -0.67 6.48
N ASP A 12 -5.52 -1.70 6.01
CA ASP A 12 -5.14 -2.89 6.79
C ASP A 12 -3.83 -2.68 7.56
N ILE A 13 -3.06 -1.64 7.20
CA ILE A 13 -1.87 -1.21 7.95
C ILE A 13 -2.33 -0.62 9.29
N PRO A 14 -1.83 -1.12 10.43
CA PRO A 14 -2.13 -0.57 11.74
C PRO A 14 -1.90 0.94 11.78
N LYS A 15 -2.84 1.67 12.40
CA LYS A 15 -2.81 3.14 12.44
C LYS A 15 -1.45 3.69 12.91
N GLN A 16 -0.86 3.06 13.92
CA GLN A 16 0.42 3.48 14.49
C GLN A 16 1.60 3.28 13.52
N GLU A 17 1.63 2.17 12.78
CA GLU A 17 2.65 1.91 11.75
C GLU A 17 2.52 2.92 10.61
N ARG A 18 1.29 3.18 10.16
CA ARG A 18 0.99 4.19 9.15
C ARG A 18 1.43 5.59 9.59
N GLU A 19 1.10 6.01 10.81
CA GLU A 19 1.51 7.31 11.35
C GLU A 19 3.03 7.43 11.48
N SER A 20 3.70 6.34 11.88
CA SER A 20 5.16 6.29 11.99
C SER A 20 5.83 6.41 10.62
N ALA A 21 5.34 5.69 9.61
CA ALA A 21 5.81 5.77 8.24
C ALA A 21 5.64 7.18 7.65
N ILE A 22 4.47 7.79 7.83
CA ILE A 22 4.19 9.16 7.37
C ILE A 22 5.10 10.16 8.10
N SER A 23 5.32 10.00 9.40
CA SER A 23 6.21 10.85 10.19
C SER A 23 7.67 10.76 9.74
N PHE A 24 8.14 9.56 9.40
CA PHE A 24 9.46 9.35 8.81
C PHE A 24 9.61 10.11 7.49
N LEU A 25 8.65 9.92 6.56
CA LEU A 25 8.66 10.58 5.26
C LEU A 25 8.54 12.10 5.38
N LEU A 26 7.71 12.60 6.29
CA LEU A 26 7.62 14.02 6.61
C LEU A 26 8.97 14.56 7.10
N SER A 27 9.63 13.85 8.02
CA SER A 27 10.96 14.22 8.51
C SER A 27 11.99 14.26 7.39
N ALA A 28 11.94 13.31 6.45
CA ALA A 28 12.79 13.31 5.26
C ALA A 28 12.54 14.55 4.39
N LEU A 29 11.27 14.87 4.09
CA LEU A 29 10.90 16.06 3.32
C LEU A 29 11.39 17.36 3.98
N LEU A 30 11.23 17.50 5.29
CA LEU A 30 11.68 18.69 6.03
C LEU A 30 13.21 18.85 6.01
N LYS A 31 13.95 17.74 6.12
CA LYS A 31 15.42 17.73 5.97
C LYS A 31 15.84 18.14 4.55
N SER A 32 15.23 17.53 3.53
CA SER A 32 15.50 17.83 2.12
C SER A 32 15.21 19.28 1.77
N ARG A 33 14.13 19.83 2.31
CA ARG A 33 13.77 21.24 2.13
C ARG A 33 14.80 22.19 2.74
N THR A 34 15.29 21.87 3.94
CA THR A 34 16.38 22.63 4.57
C THR A 34 17.64 22.60 3.70
N ALA A 35 18.00 21.45 3.14
CA ALA A 35 19.12 21.32 2.22
C ALA A 35 18.94 22.15 0.94
N CYS A 36 17.70 22.30 0.45
CA CYS A 36 17.36 23.15 -0.69
C CYS A 36 17.34 24.66 -0.37
N ARG A 37 17.60 25.07 0.88
CA ARG A 37 17.50 26.46 1.36
C ARG A 37 16.11 27.08 1.14
N LEU A 38 15.06 26.26 1.30
CA LEU A 38 13.67 26.68 1.21
C LEU A 38 13.08 26.76 2.64
N PRO A 39 13.11 27.92 3.33
CA PRO A 39 12.69 28.02 4.72
C PRO A 39 11.17 27.84 4.90
N SER A 40 10.74 27.45 6.11
CA SER A 40 9.32 27.43 6.51
C SER A 40 8.70 28.84 6.47
N ASN A 41 7.37 28.91 6.30
CA ASN A 41 6.54 30.13 6.47
C ASN A 41 6.67 31.20 5.36
N GLN A 42 7.20 30.85 4.19
CA GLN A 42 6.87 31.61 2.97
C GLN A 42 5.50 31.10 2.48
N SER A 43 4.64 31.97 1.93
CA SER A 43 3.25 31.68 1.52
C SER A 43 3.07 30.48 0.55
N GLU A 44 4.18 29.97 0.04
CA GLU A 44 4.26 28.89 -0.93
C GLU A 44 4.77 27.57 -0.29
N PHE A 45 5.14 27.56 0.99
CA PHE A 45 5.72 26.43 1.73
C PHE A 45 5.00 26.21 3.06
N ASP A 46 3.75 25.83 2.93
CA ASP A 46 2.87 25.59 4.06
C ASP A 46 2.96 24.12 4.51
N GLU A 47 2.81 23.93 5.82
CA GLU A 47 2.86 22.64 6.50
C GLU A 47 1.91 21.61 5.87
N ASP A 48 0.77 22.07 5.37
CA ASP A 48 -0.24 21.26 4.69
C ASP A 48 0.30 20.56 3.43
N VAL A 49 1.16 21.21 2.65
CA VAL A 49 1.76 20.60 1.45
C VAL A 49 2.79 19.55 1.83
N ASN A 50 3.59 19.78 2.88
CA ASN A 50 4.55 18.77 3.35
C ASN A 50 3.84 17.51 3.84
N ILE A 51 2.74 17.68 4.59
CA ILE A 51 1.90 16.58 5.05
C ILE A 51 1.31 15.84 3.85
N TYR A 52 0.77 16.56 2.86
CA TYR A 52 0.23 15.96 1.65
C TYR A 52 1.28 15.13 0.90
N LEU A 53 2.47 15.69 0.68
CA LEU A 53 3.56 14.99 0.00
C LEU A 53 4.04 13.76 0.77
N ALA A 54 4.09 13.81 2.11
CA ALA A 54 4.42 12.64 2.93
C ALA A 54 3.40 11.51 2.74
N HIS A 55 2.11 11.84 2.73
CA HIS A 55 1.03 10.87 2.45
C HIS A 55 1.11 10.34 1.02
N LEU A 56 1.43 11.19 0.04
CA LEU A 56 1.60 10.79 -1.35
C LEU A 56 2.78 9.81 -1.51
N LEU A 57 3.93 10.09 -0.88
CA LEU A 57 5.08 9.19 -0.90
C LEU A 57 4.75 7.86 -0.24
N PHE A 58 4.10 7.89 0.92
CA PHE A 58 3.66 6.68 1.60
C PHE A 58 2.73 5.85 0.71
N ALA A 59 1.68 6.46 0.16
CA ALA A 59 0.77 5.79 -0.78
C ALA A 59 1.51 5.24 -2.00
N SER A 60 2.49 5.97 -2.54
CA SER A 60 3.26 5.54 -3.71
C SER A 60 4.17 4.34 -3.45
N SER A 61 4.55 4.10 -2.18
CA SER A 61 5.33 2.92 -1.78
C SER A 61 4.51 1.64 -1.68
N LEU A 62 3.17 1.74 -1.71
CA LEU A 62 2.26 0.61 -1.54
C LEU A 62 1.82 0.06 -2.91
N PRO A 63 1.98 -1.26 -3.16
CA PRO A 63 1.53 -1.90 -4.40
C PRO A 63 0.03 -1.71 -4.66
N ASP A 64 -0.79 -1.89 -3.64
CA ASP A 64 -2.26 -1.82 -3.73
C ASP A 64 -2.77 -0.44 -4.18
N TYR A 65 -2.06 0.63 -3.77
CA TYR A 65 -2.40 1.97 -4.23
C TYR A 65 -2.21 2.10 -5.74
N GLN A 66 -1.13 1.53 -6.30
CA GLN A 66 -0.86 1.56 -7.73
C GLN A 66 -1.97 0.85 -8.51
N THR A 67 -2.39 -0.33 -8.05
CA THR A 67 -3.52 -1.06 -8.65
C THR A 67 -4.84 -0.28 -8.54
N ALA A 68 -5.10 0.37 -7.41
CA ALA A 68 -6.33 1.13 -7.20
C ALA A 68 -6.44 2.36 -8.11
N VAL A 69 -5.31 3.00 -8.44
CA VAL A 69 -5.30 4.23 -9.24
C VAL A 69 -5.02 4.00 -10.72
N GLU A 70 -4.62 2.79 -11.11
CA GLU A 70 -4.25 2.41 -12.49
C GLU A 70 -5.29 2.84 -13.52
N ARG A 71 -6.58 2.62 -13.23
CA ARG A 71 -7.68 2.95 -14.13
C ARG A 71 -7.85 4.46 -14.43
N TYR A 72 -7.22 5.31 -13.62
CA TYR A 72 -7.25 6.75 -13.79
C TYR A 72 -5.96 7.27 -14.42
N LEU A 73 -4.90 6.46 -14.52
CA LEU A 73 -3.63 6.85 -15.11
C LEU A 73 -3.73 6.91 -16.63
N SER A 74 -3.13 7.94 -17.23
CA SER A 74 -3.06 8.14 -18.67
C SER A 74 -1.61 8.21 -19.13
N THR A 75 -1.29 7.54 -20.24
CA THR A 75 0.09 7.52 -20.75
C THR A 75 0.46 8.80 -21.50
N ASN A 76 -0.53 9.51 -22.05
CA ASN A 76 -0.33 10.77 -22.75
C ASN A 76 -1.48 11.78 -22.54
N VAL A 77 -1.37 12.97 -23.17
CA VAL A 77 -2.35 14.07 -22.99
C VAL A 77 -3.68 13.74 -23.67
N SER A 78 -3.64 13.14 -24.85
CA SER A 78 -4.81 12.75 -25.62
C SER A 78 -5.64 11.71 -24.87
N ASP A 79 -4.97 10.69 -24.31
CA ASP A 79 -5.62 9.68 -23.47
C ASP A 79 -6.31 10.31 -22.27
N MET A 80 -5.69 11.33 -21.65
CA MET A 80 -6.25 12.01 -20.49
C MET A 80 -7.48 12.84 -20.88
N ALA A 81 -7.42 13.58 -22.00
CA ALA A 81 -8.56 14.33 -22.52
C ALA A 81 -9.74 13.40 -22.82
N GLU A 82 -9.47 12.27 -23.48
CA GLU A 82 -10.48 11.24 -23.77
C GLU A 82 -11.06 10.62 -22.48
N LEU A 83 -10.22 10.32 -21.49
CA LEU A 83 -10.65 9.80 -20.20
C LEU A 83 -11.57 10.79 -19.46
N VAL A 84 -11.25 12.09 -19.51
CA VAL A 84 -12.07 13.15 -18.91
C VAL A 84 -13.37 13.37 -19.68
N GLU A 85 -13.34 13.32 -21.02
CA GLU A 85 -14.54 13.46 -21.86
C GLU A 85 -15.52 12.32 -21.64
N LYS A 86 -15.03 11.08 -21.55
CA LYS A 86 -15.85 9.88 -21.30
C LYS A 86 -16.55 9.86 -19.93
N ASN A 87 -16.11 10.70 -18.99
CA ASN A 87 -16.66 10.74 -17.64
C ASN A 87 -17.36 12.08 -17.40
N GLU A 88 -18.67 12.10 -17.22
CA GLU A 88 -19.40 13.36 -16.95
C GLU A 88 -19.36 13.78 -15.47
N ASP A 89 -19.09 12.84 -14.57
CA ASP A 89 -19.03 13.09 -13.13
C ASP A 89 -17.80 13.94 -12.75
N ARG A 90 -18.07 15.09 -12.13
CA ARG A 90 -17.04 16.02 -11.63
C ARG A 90 -16.10 15.36 -10.61
N ILE A 91 -16.61 14.44 -9.78
CA ILE A 91 -15.82 13.71 -8.79
C ILE A 91 -14.80 12.82 -9.51
N VAL A 92 -15.25 12.09 -10.53
CA VAL A 92 -14.36 11.23 -11.32
C VAL A 92 -13.32 12.06 -12.07
N ARG A 93 -13.72 13.18 -12.69
CA ARG A 93 -12.78 14.11 -13.33
C ARG A 93 -11.74 14.67 -12.36
N TYR A 94 -12.18 15.06 -11.16
CA TYR A 94 -11.28 15.46 -10.08
C TYR A 94 -10.22 14.39 -9.78
N PHE A 95 -10.65 13.13 -9.62
CA PHE A 95 -9.72 12.03 -9.36
C PHE A 95 -8.77 11.76 -10.51
N ILE A 96 -9.24 11.79 -11.76
CA ILE A 96 -8.39 11.63 -12.96
C ILE A 96 -7.27 12.67 -12.95
N TYR A 97 -7.61 13.96 -12.84
CA TYR A 97 -6.60 15.02 -12.81
C TYR A 97 -5.64 14.89 -11.63
N LYS A 98 -6.17 14.64 -10.43
CA LYS A 98 -5.35 14.52 -9.22
C LYS A 98 -4.36 13.36 -9.31
N VAL A 99 -4.84 12.17 -9.67
CA VAL A 99 -4.02 10.96 -9.75
C VAL A 99 -2.90 11.12 -10.77
N ASN A 100 -3.20 11.67 -11.96
CA ASN A 100 -2.17 11.91 -12.98
C ASN A 100 -1.16 12.98 -12.53
N ALA A 101 -1.61 14.03 -11.84
CA ALA A 101 -0.72 15.06 -11.30
C ALA A 101 0.23 14.47 -10.23
N ASP A 102 -0.33 13.72 -9.29
CA ASP A 102 0.39 13.02 -8.22
C ASP A 102 1.42 12.03 -8.80
N HIS A 103 1.02 11.25 -9.81
CA HIS A 103 1.91 10.31 -10.50
C HIS A 103 3.09 11.02 -11.16
N LEU A 104 2.83 12.11 -11.89
CA LEU A 104 3.89 12.91 -12.51
C LEU A 104 4.79 13.57 -11.46
N MET A 105 4.25 14.06 -10.35
CA MET A 105 5.03 14.63 -9.25
C MET A 105 6.04 13.61 -8.69
N VAL A 106 5.59 12.40 -8.40
CA VAL A 106 6.46 11.34 -7.86
C VAL A 106 7.48 10.89 -8.90
N ARG A 107 7.08 10.71 -10.17
CA ARG A 107 8.02 10.30 -11.23
C ARG A 107 9.06 11.36 -11.55
N LEU A 108 8.69 12.64 -11.58
CA LEU A 108 9.63 13.71 -11.86
C LEU A 108 10.51 14.08 -10.66
N GLY A 109 10.00 13.91 -9.44
CA GLY A 109 10.70 14.23 -8.20
C GLY A 109 11.56 13.08 -7.67
N ILE A 110 11.00 11.88 -7.55
CA ILE A 110 11.66 10.73 -6.91
C ILE A 110 12.36 9.85 -7.94
N PHE A 111 11.64 9.32 -8.93
CA PHE A 111 12.19 8.29 -9.82
C PHE A 111 13.10 8.86 -10.90
N GLN A 112 12.73 10.02 -11.45
CA GLN A 112 13.37 10.69 -12.58
C GLN A 112 13.51 9.80 -13.83
N ASP A 113 12.48 8.99 -14.05
CA ASP A 113 12.43 7.94 -15.07
C ASP A 113 11.67 8.34 -16.34
N LEU A 114 11.26 9.61 -16.43
CA LEU A 114 10.49 10.17 -17.54
C LEU A 114 11.35 10.78 -18.65
N ASP A 115 12.67 10.80 -18.49
CA ASP A 115 13.58 11.34 -19.50
C ASP A 115 13.79 10.32 -20.63
N GLN A 116 12.96 10.44 -21.67
CA GLN A 116 13.04 9.59 -22.86
C GLN A 116 13.97 10.20 -23.91
N SER A 117 15.20 10.52 -23.51
CA SER A 117 16.26 11.12 -24.35
C SER A 117 16.68 10.28 -25.57
N GLY A 118 16.00 9.16 -25.86
CA GLY A 118 16.17 8.33 -27.05
C GLY A 118 14.98 8.30 -28.04
N ARG A 119 13.87 9.02 -27.81
CA ARG A 119 12.74 9.07 -28.76
C ARG A 119 12.70 10.41 -29.52
N PRO A 120 12.68 10.42 -30.87
CA PRO A 120 12.73 11.64 -31.68
C PRO A 120 11.62 12.67 -31.39
N PHE A 121 10.49 12.22 -30.84
CA PHE A 121 9.33 13.06 -30.48
C PHE A 121 8.88 12.81 -29.03
N GLY A 122 9.79 12.36 -28.17
CA GLY A 122 9.52 12.16 -26.75
C GLY A 122 9.23 13.49 -26.04
N LYS A 123 8.33 13.46 -25.06
CA LYS A 123 8.11 14.62 -24.19
C LYS A 123 9.34 14.82 -23.30
N THR A 124 9.75 16.08 -23.18
CA THR A 124 10.79 16.51 -22.26
C THR A 124 10.29 16.52 -20.81
N GLN A 125 11.21 16.45 -19.86
CA GLN A 125 10.90 16.61 -18.43
C GLN A 125 10.13 17.91 -18.14
N LYS A 126 10.48 19.01 -18.85
CA LYS A 126 9.80 20.30 -18.72
C LYS A 126 8.34 20.24 -19.21
N GLN A 127 8.07 19.51 -20.28
CA GLN A 127 6.70 19.29 -20.77
C GLN A 127 5.88 18.47 -19.78
N PHE A 128 6.46 17.39 -19.20
CA PHE A 128 5.78 16.62 -18.15
C PHE A 128 5.51 17.46 -16.90
N ALA A 129 6.46 18.31 -16.48
CA ALA A 129 6.25 19.23 -15.36
C ALA A 129 5.10 20.21 -15.64
N SER A 130 5.05 20.80 -16.85
CA SER A 130 3.96 21.68 -17.25
C SER A 130 2.60 20.97 -17.32
N MET A 131 2.57 19.70 -17.73
CA MET A 131 1.36 18.88 -17.68
C MET A 131 0.90 18.68 -16.22
N ALA A 132 1.81 18.30 -15.33
CA ALA A 132 1.48 18.08 -13.91
C ALA A 132 0.95 19.34 -13.23
N GLN A 133 1.54 20.52 -13.51
CA GLN A 133 1.03 21.81 -13.05
C GLN A 133 -0.42 22.05 -13.49
N ASN A 134 -0.70 21.86 -14.79
CA ASN A 134 -2.06 22.00 -15.31
C ASN A 134 -3.01 21.00 -14.66
N TYR A 135 -2.58 19.76 -14.44
CA TYR A 135 -3.43 18.74 -13.83
C TYR A 135 -3.78 19.08 -12.37
N TYR A 136 -2.82 19.57 -11.59
CA TYR A 136 -3.11 20.08 -10.25
C TYR A 136 -4.07 21.27 -10.28
N GLN A 137 -3.90 22.20 -11.21
CA GLN A 137 -4.79 23.36 -11.36
C GLN A 137 -6.23 22.92 -11.70
N GLN A 138 -6.39 21.94 -12.59
CA GLN A 138 -7.69 21.41 -12.96
C GLN A 138 -8.32 20.63 -11.81
N ALA A 139 -7.54 19.81 -11.09
CA ALA A 139 -8.01 19.11 -9.90
C ALA A 139 -8.49 20.10 -8.81
N ALA A 140 -7.76 21.19 -8.56
CA ALA A 140 -8.19 22.23 -7.64
C ALA A 140 -9.52 22.88 -8.08
N THR A 141 -9.66 23.16 -9.38
CA THR A 141 -10.87 23.74 -9.97
C THR A 141 -12.08 22.83 -9.77
N TYR A 142 -11.97 21.54 -10.09
CA TYR A 142 -13.04 20.58 -9.87
C TYR A 142 -13.35 20.40 -8.38
N ASN A 143 -12.33 20.39 -7.51
CA ASN A 143 -12.54 20.33 -6.07
C ASN A 143 -13.41 21.50 -5.57
N ARG A 144 -13.08 22.73 -5.99
CA ARG A 144 -13.87 23.92 -5.68
C ARG A 144 -15.30 23.82 -6.22
N GLN A 145 -15.50 23.27 -7.41
CA GLN A 145 -16.83 23.08 -8.00
C GLN A 145 -17.67 22.03 -7.27
N ILE A 146 -17.06 20.93 -6.81
CA ILE A 146 -17.74 19.85 -6.07
C ILE A 146 -18.22 20.38 -4.72
N TYR A 147 -17.34 21.03 -3.96
CA TYR A 147 -17.63 21.47 -2.60
C TYR A 147 -18.22 22.89 -2.52
N ARG A 148 -18.23 23.63 -3.63
CA ARG A 148 -18.70 25.04 -3.75
C ARG A 148 -18.03 26.00 -2.75
N ARG A 149 -16.83 25.65 -2.28
CA ARG A 149 -16.02 26.41 -1.33
C ARG A 149 -14.54 26.09 -1.51
N SER A 150 -13.68 26.91 -0.91
CA SER A 150 -12.27 26.53 -0.74
C SER A 150 -12.16 25.40 0.28
N THR A 151 -11.40 24.36 -0.03
CA THR A 151 -11.08 23.27 0.90
C THR A 151 -9.58 23.22 1.12
N ALA A 152 -9.13 22.67 2.25
CA ALA A 152 -7.70 22.52 2.53
C ALA A 152 -6.99 21.73 1.42
N VAL A 153 -7.60 20.63 0.95
CA VAL A 153 -7.07 19.84 -0.18
C VAL A 153 -7.03 20.68 -1.46
N GLY A 154 -8.09 21.41 -1.79
CA GLY A 154 -8.12 22.29 -2.96
C GLY A 154 -6.99 23.32 -2.93
N THR A 155 -6.76 23.96 -1.78
CA THR A 155 -5.67 24.92 -1.57
C THR A 155 -4.29 24.28 -1.72
N VAL A 156 -4.08 23.06 -1.18
CA VAL A 156 -2.84 22.31 -1.38
C VAL A 156 -2.58 22.02 -2.86
N LEU A 157 -3.61 21.62 -3.62
CA LEU A 157 -3.46 21.37 -5.06
C LEU A 157 -3.08 22.65 -5.82
N GLU A 158 -3.63 23.81 -5.46
CA GLU A 158 -3.23 25.10 -6.04
C GLU A 158 -1.77 25.45 -5.71
N LYS A 159 -1.35 25.24 -4.46
CA LYS A 159 0.05 25.44 -4.04
C LYS A 159 1.00 24.52 -4.81
N LEU A 160 0.64 23.25 -4.99
CA LEU A 160 1.41 22.30 -5.78
C LEU A 160 1.50 22.69 -7.24
N ALA A 161 0.42 23.19 -7.85
CA ALA A 161 0.43 23.71 -9.22
C ALA A 161 1.40 24.90 -9.37
N ASN A 162 1.30 25.89 -8.48
CA ASN A 162 2.10 27.11 -8.54
C ASN A 162 3.57 26.88 -8.16
N GLY A 163 3.82 26.00 -7.19
CA GLY A 163 5.15 25.71 -6.63
C GLY A 163 5.82 24.46 -7.21
N PHE A 164 5.27 23.84 -8.25
CA PHE A 164 5.62 22.48 -8.69
C PHE A 164 7.13 22.22 -8.78
N GLY A 165 7.87 23.10 -9.46
CA GLY A 165 9.31 22.91 -9.66
C GLY A 165 10.09 22.87 -8.34
N ARG A 166 9.67 23.65 -7.34
CA ARG A 166 10.32 23.67 -6.03
C ARG A 166 10.02 22.38 -5.25
N TYR A 167 8.77 21.92 -5.28
CA TYR A 167 8.39 20.64 -4.66
C TYR A 167 9.07 19.46 -5.34
N GLN A 168 9.20 19.49 -6.67
CA GLN A 168 9.98 18.51 -7.42
C GLN A 168 11.44 18.50 -6.95
N THR A 169 12.06 19.66 -6.75
CA THR A 169 13.43 19.73 -6.20
C THR A 169 13.51 19.14 -4.79
N VAL A 170 12.57 19.46 -3.90
CA VAL A 170 12.54 18.90 -2.53
C VAL A 170 12.43 17.36 -2.57
N LEU A 171 11.53 16.84 -3.42
CA LEU A 171 11.37 15.39 -3.60
C LEU A 171 12.65 14.74 -4.15
N HIS A 172 13.33 15.39 -5.09
CA HIS A 172 14.61 14.91 -5.59
C HIS A 172 15.65 14.73 -4.49
N PHE A 173 15.74 15.67 -3.55
CA PHE A 173 16.62 15.53 -2.38
C PHE A 173 16.12 14.49 -1.37
N ALA A 174 14.80 14.24 -1.30
CA ALA A 174 14.21 13.22 -0.41
C ALA A 174 14.30 11.80 -0.97
N ARG A 175 14.63 11.66 -2.26
CA ARG A 175 14.69 10.41 -3.01
C ARG A 175 15.42 9.28 -2.28
N LYS A 176 16.61 9.55 -1.72
CA LYS A 176 17.41 8.52 -1.05
C LYS A 176 16.69 7.94 0.17
N GLU A 177 16.15 8.81 1.01
CA GLU A 177 15.40 8.41 2.20
C GLU A 177 14.11 7.69 1.83
N PHE A 178 13.44 8.12 0.74
CA PHE A 178 12.27 7.43 0.22
C PHE A 178 12.58 6.00 -0.22
N PHE A 179 13.66 5.76 -0.98
CA PHE A 179 14.02 4.41 -1.41
C PHE A 179 14.45 3.53 -0.25
N HIS A 180 15.16 4.09 0.73
CA HIS A 180 15.49 3.37 1.95
C HIS A 180 14.22 2.93 2.69
N PHE A 181 13.28 3.84 2.88
CA PHE A 181 11.98 3.57 3.47
C PHE A 181 11.20 2.50 2.69
N SER A 182 11.08 2.67 1.37
CA SER A 182 10.29 1.76 0.52
C SER A 182 10.84 0.33 0.55
N ASN A 183 12.16 0.17 0.59
CA ASN A 183 12.78 -1.16 0.66
C ASN A 183 12.56 -1.79 2.04
N GLN A 184 12.81 -1.05 3.12
CA GLN A 184 12.61 -1.56 4.49
C GLN A 184 11.14 -1.91 4.77
N PHE A 185 10.22 -1.07 4.33
CA PHE A 185 8.79 -1.30 4.52
C PHE A 185 8.31 -2.56 3.78
N GLN A 186 8.84 -2.83 2.59
CA GLN A 186 8.58 -4.05 1.84
C GLN A 186 9.19 -5.28 2.53
N ASP A 187 10.40 -5.16 3.06
CA ASP A 187 11.06 -6.25 3.79
C ASP A 187 10.28 -6.64 5.05
N GLU A 188 9.82 -5.67 5.85
CA GLU A 188 8.98 -5.90 7.03
C GLU A 188 7.63 -6.53 6.65
N SER A 189 6.99 -6.03 5.59
CA SER A 189 5.73 -6.60 5.09
C SER A 189 5.91 -8.05 4.60
N PHE A 190 7.02 -8.34 3.91
CA PHE A 190 7.35 -9.68 3.44
C PHE A 190 7.65 -10.65 4.60
N GLN A 191 8.34 -10.18 5.65
CA GLN A 191 8.56 -10.98 6.86
C GLN A 191 7.23 -11.35 7.53
N LYS A 192 6.33 -10.38 7.69
CA LYS A 192 4.98 -10.63 8.23
C LYS A 192 4.20 -11.63 7.39
N PHE A 193 4.23 -11.50 6.06
CA PHE A 193 3.62 -12.49 5.16
C PHE A 193 4.19 -13.90 5.34
N CYS A 194 5.52 -14.03 5.49
CA CYS A 194 6.15 -15.32 5.76
C CYS A 194 5.72 -15.91 7.12
N GLU A 195 5.47 -15.07 8.12
CA GLU A 195 4.93 -15.48 9.42
C GLU A 195 3.47 -15.93 9.29
N ASP A 196 2.65 -15.21 8.53
CA ASP A 196 1.25 -15.54 8.27
C ASP A 196 1.13 -16.89 7.54
N ILE A 197 1.97 -17.17 6.54
CA ILE A 197 2.04 -18.49 5.89
C ILE A 197 2.40 -19.59 6.89
N LYS A 198 3.42 -19.38 7.72
CA LYS A 198 3.82 -20.37 8.73
C LYS A 198 2.71 -20.63 9.74
N HIS A 199 1.91 -19.61 10.07
CA HIS A 199 0.76 -19.76 10.95
C HIS A 199 -0.33 -20.60 10.25
N TYR A 200 -0.66 -20.25 9.02
CA TYR A 200 -1.64 -21.00 8.22
C TYR A 200 -1.25 -22.47 8.03
N GLU A 201 0.01 -22.76 7.70
CA GLU A 201 0.51 -24.14 7.58
C GLU A 201 0.39 -24.92 8.90
N LYS A 202 0.63 -24.27 10.04
CA LYS A 202 0.46 -24.89 11.37
C LYS A 202 -1.01 -25.18 11.67
N GLU A 203 -1.92 -24.27 11.31
CA GLU A 203 -3.36 -24.47 11.50
C GLU A 203 -3.88 -25.61 10.62
N GLU A 204 -3.54 -25.64 9.33
CA GLU A 204 -3.89 -26.75 8.43
C GLU A 204 -3.32 -28.09 8.91
N MET A 205 -2.06 -28.10 9.38
CA MET A 205 -1.45 -29.31 9.96
C MET A 205 -2.20 -29.77 11.21
N LEU A 206 -2.60 -28.84 12.09
CA LEU A 206 -3.40 -29.16 13.27
C LEU A 206 -4.76 -29.74 12.87
N HIS A 207 -5.47 -29.09 11.94
CA HIS A 207 -6.77 -29.57 11.44
C HIS A 207 -6.68 -30.96 10.83
N SER A 208 -5.72 -31.20 9.93
CA SER A 208 -5.49 -32.52 9.33
C SER A 208 -5.17 -33.59 10.38
N THR A 209 -4.43 -33.24 11.43
CA THR A 209 -4.10 -34.18 12.51
C THR A 209 -5.32 -34.46 13.40
N ILE A 210 -6.20 -33.48 13.64
CA ILE A 210 -7.48 -33.67 14.33
C ILE A 210 -8.37 -34.63 13.55
N ASP A 211 -8.53 -34.41 12.24
CA ASP A 211 -9.37 -35.25 11.39
C ASP A 211 -8.89 -36.70 11.39
N GLN A 212 -7.58 -36.92 11.20
CA GLN A 212 -6.98 -38.26 11.28
C GLN A 212 -7.17 -38.91 12.64
N PHE A 213 -7.08 -38.13 13.73
CA PHE A 213 -7.34 -38.64 15.06
C PHE A 213 -8.80 -39.08 15.22
N LEU A 214 -9.76 -38.30 14.72
CA LEU A 214 -11.18 -38.62 14.76
C LEU A 214 -11.52 -39.87 13.93
N ASP A 215 -10.92 -40.02 12.74
CA ASP A 215 -11.09 -41.19 11.89
C ASP A 215 -10.62 -42.47 12.58
N ILE A 216 -9.41 -42.44 13.16
CA ILE A 216 -8.85 -43.59 13.90
C ILE A 216 -9.67 -43.88 15.16
N TYR A 217 -10.20 -42.84 15.82
CA TYR A 217 -11.06 -43.00 16.99
C TYR A 217 -12.37 -43.69 16.63
N ALA A 218 -13.00 -43.31 15.53
CA ALA A 218 -14.21 -43.95 15.02
C ALA A 218 -13.95 -45.43 14.66
N GLU A 219 -12.86 -45.72 13.94
CA GLU A 219 -12.46 -47.09 13.58
C GLU A 219 -12.22 -47.95 14.83
N TRP A 220 -11.59 -47.40 15.87
CA TRP A 220 -11.36 -48.11 17.12
C TRP A 220 -12.67 -48.40 17.88
N LEU A 221 -13.62 -47.46 17.89
CA LEU A 221 -14.92 -47.68 18.53
C LEU A 221 -15.69 -48.85 17.92
N GLU A 222 -15.57 -49.03 16.60
CA GLU A 222 -16.23 -50.11 15.84
C GLU A 222 -15.49 -51.45 15.94
N THR A 223 -14.18 -51.46 15.77
CA THR A 223 -13.38 -52.69 15.67
C THR A 223 -12.87 -53.20 17.02
N ARG A 224 -12.66 -52.30 17.99
CA ARG A 224 -12.00 -52.55 19.28
C ARG A 224 -10.64 -53.26 19.16
N ASN A 225 -9.96 -53.09 18.03
CA ASN A 225 -8.68 -53.71 17.74
C ASN A 225 -7.52 -53.00 18.47
N GLU A 226 -6.61 -53.77 19.08
CA GLU A 226 -5.40 -53.26 19.72
C GLU A 226 -4.47 -52.53 18.75
N ALA A 227 -4.40 -52.95 17.48
CA ALA A 227 -3.57 -52.29 16.47
C ALA A 227 -4.06 -50.86 16.15
N THR A 228 -5.38 -50.65 16.11
CA THR A 228 -6.00 -49.34 15.89
C THR A 228 -5.88 -48.48 17.15
N HIS A 229 -5.95 -49.09 18.34
CA HIS A 229 -5.68 -48.41 19.61
C HIS A 229 -4.25 -47.88 19.72
N ALA A 230 -3.24 -48.65 19.29
CA ALA A 230 -1.85 -48.19 19.28
C ALA A 230 -1.63 -47.00 18.34
N LYS A 231 -2.29 -47.00 17.17
CA LYS A 231 -2.26 -45.87 16.21
C LYS A 231 -2.95 -44.63 16.79
N LEU A 232 -4.06 -44.80 17.50
CA LEU A 232 -4.79 -43.74 18.17
C LEU A 232 -3.91 -43.02 19.21
N LEU A 233 -3.22 -43.78 20.07
CA LEU A 233 -2.33 -43.21 21.09
C LEU A 233 -1.13 -42.49 20.48
N ALA A 234 -0.57 -43.00 19.38
CA ALA A 234 0.51 -42.33 18.66
C ALA A 234 0.05 -40.97 18.10
N ARG A 235 -1.15 -40.91 17.51
CA ARG A 235 -1.74 -39.68 16.97
C ARG A 235 -2.18 -38.70 18.07
N ALA A 236 -2.69 -39.18 19.20
CA ALA A 236 -3.00 -38.35 20.35
C ALA A 236 -1.76 -37.62 20.87
N LYS A 237 -0.61 -38.32 21.00
CA LYS A 237 0.66 -37.70 21.40
C LYS A 237 1.17 -36.66 20.41
N GLU A 238 0.97 -36.90 19.11
CA GLU A 238 1.33 -35.93 18.08
C GLU A 238 0.44 -34.67 18.17
N LEU A 239 -0.85 -34.85 18.44
CA LEU A 239 -1.80 -33.77 18.63
C LEU A 239 -1.52 -32.96 19.92
N GLU A 240 -1.13 -33.60 21.01
CA GLU A 240 -0.70 -32.93 22.26
C GLU A 240 0.57 -32.07 22.06
N ARG A 241 1.47 -32.49 21.15
CA ARG A 241 2.66 -31.69 20.80
C ARG A 241 2.32 -30.47 19.95
N LEU A 242 1.32 -30.57 19.08
CA LEU A 242 0.88 -29.48 18.20
C LEU A 242 -0.08 -28.52 18.90
N ASN A 243 -0.89 -29.03 19.84
CA ASN A 243 -1.85 -28.26 20.63
C ASN A 243 -1.76 -28.64 22.11
N PRO A 244 -1.04 -27.86 22.94
CA PRO A 244 -0.88 -28.13 24.38
C PRO A 244 -2.20 -28.08 25.20
N THR A 245 -3.28 -27.53 24.63
CA THR A 245 -4.60 -27.52 25.27
C THR A 245 -5.40 -28.79 25.00
N PHE A 246 -5.00 -29.56 23.99
CA PHE A 246 -5.57 -30.87 23.75
C PHE A 246 -5.09 -31.83 24.85
N SER A 247 -6.03 -32.57 25.43
CA SER A 247 -5.72 -33.66 26.35
C SER A 247 -6.58 -34.85 26.00
N PHE A 248 -5.94 -35.99 25.74
CA PHE A 248 -6.65 -37.24 25.49
C PHE A 248 -6.50 -38.16 26.70
N ASN A 249 -7.30 -37.87 27.74
CA ASN A 249 -7.46 -38.76 28.86
C ASN A 249 -8.80 -39.47 28.72
N ARG A 250 -8.79 -40.74 28.31
CA ARG A 250 -9.93 -41.60 28.62
C ARG A 250 -9.47 -42.87 29.32
N LEU A 251 -9.63 -42.78 30.64
CA LEU A 251 -10.23 -43.77 31.54
C LEU A 251 -10.09 -45.20 31.04
N GLU A 252 -9.21 -45.91 31.74
CA GLU A 252 -9.34 -47.31 32.10
C GLU A 252 -10.79 -47.81 31.92
N GLY A 253 -11.04 -48.41 30.76
CA GLY A 253 -12.21 -49.23 30.54
C GLY A 253 -11.96 -50.55 31.25
N ASN A 254 -12.61 -50.69 32.40
CA ASN A 254 -12.84 -51.90 33.19
C ASN A 254 -12.54 -53.25 32.50
N LYS A 255 -11.90 -54.10 33.31
CA LYS A 255 -11.91 -55.57 33.24
C LYS A 255 -13.15 -56.18 32.58
#